data_AF-A0A969SFP5-F1
#
_entry.id   AF-A0A969SFP5-F1
#
_cell.length_a   1.000
_cell.length_b   1.000
_cell.length_c   1.000
_cell.angle_alpha   90.00
_cell.angle_beta   90.00
_cell.angle_gamma   90.00
#
_symmetry.space_group_name_H-M   'P 1'
#
loop_
_entity.id
_entity.type
_entity.pdbx_description
1 polymer ?
#
loop_
_entity_poly.entity_id
_entity_poly.type
_entity_poly.pdbx_seq_one_letter_code
_entity_poly.pdbx_strand_id
1 'polypeptide(L)'
;MLRFLVRLVGFLLLAGGFAALVIDGTRSIAVSAVTVTRAGDAWYALSPSTLNLVQAATERYAAPWLWDPMLVSLLFVPVFVLLGGAGFLLLVIGRQPATPIGWSSRD
;
A
#
# COMPACT_ATOMS: atom_id res chain seq x y z
N MET A 1 -15.02 -15.08 -7.81
CA MET A 1 -13.67 -15.42 -7.29
C MET A 1 -12.73 -14.22 -7.28
N LEU A 2 -12.54 -13.50 -8.40
CA LEU A 2 -11.63 -12.33 -8.46
C LEU A 2 -11.89 -11.27 -7.37
N ARG A 3 -13.16 -10.95 -7.08
CA ARG A 3 -13.55 -10.00 -6.02
C ARG A 3 -13.11 -10.45 -4.62
N PHE A 4 -13.10 -11.76 -4.36
CA PHE A 4 -12.61 -12.31 -3.09
C PHE A 4 -11.10 -12.15 -2.97
N LEU A 5 -10.34 -12.45 -4.04
CA LEU A 5 -8.89 -12.26 -4.08
C LEU A 5 -8.50 -10.79 -3.86
N VAL A 6 -9.18 -9.85 -4.54
CA VAL A 6 -8.96 -8.40 -4.36
C VAL A 6 -9.20 -7.99 -2.90
N ARG A 7 -10.27 -8.48 -2.28
CA ARG A 7 -10.57 -8.19 -0.86
C ARG A 7 -9.55 -8.81 0.07
N LEU A 8 -9.12 -10.05 -0.19
CA LEU A 8 -8.10 -10.74 0.61
C LEU A 8 -6.79 -9.94 0.59
N VAL A 9 -6.31 -9.56 -0.59
CA VAL A 9 -5.12 -8.70 -0.73
C VAL A 9 -5.33 -7.37 -0.03
N GLY A 10 -6.51 -6.76 -0.19
CA GLY A 10 -6.86 -5.51 0.50
C GLY A 10 -6.75 -5.63 2.02
N PHE A 11 -7.27 -6.71 2.61
CA PHE A 11 -7.14 -6.97 4.05
C PHE A 11 -5.70 -7.24 4.49
N LEU A 12 -4.92 -7.98 3.70
CA LEU A 12 -3.50 -8.23 4.00
C LEU A 12 -2.68 -6.94 4.02
N LEU A 13 -2.88 -6.07 3.02
CA LEU A 13 -2.23 -4.76 2.97
C LEU A 13 -2.67 -3.86 4.13
N LEU A 14 -3.96 -3.85 4.45
CA LEU A 14 -4.48 -3.06 5.57
C LEU A 14 -3.90 -3.54 6.91
N ALA A 15 -3.81 -4.86 7.11
CA ALA A 15 -3.20 -5.46 8.30
C ALA A 15 -1.70 -5.14 8.39
N GLY A 16 -0.96 -5.23 7.27
CA GLY A 16 0.44 -4.84 7.21
C GLY A 16 0.66 -3.35 7.49
N GLY A 17 -0.19 -2.48 6.93
CA GLY A 17 -0.18 -1.05 7.21
C GLY A 17 -0.47 -0.73 8.67
N PHE A 18 -1.45 -1.40 9.28
CA PHE A 18 -1.75 -1.26 10.70
C PHE A 18 -0.59 -1.72 11.59
N ALA A 19 0.03 -2.87 11.28
CA ALA A 19 1.20 -3.35 12.01
C ALA A 19 2.36 -2.35 11.93
N ALA A 20 2.65 -1.81 10.74
CA ALA A 20 3.67 -0.78 10.57
C ALA A 20 3.36 0.50 11.36
N LEU A 21 2.09 0.93 11.39
CA LEU A 21 1.66 2.09 12.19
C LEU A 21 1.94 1.86 13.68
N VAL A 22 1.63 0.68 14.21
CA VAL A 22 1.89 0.33 15.62
C VAL A 22 3.40 0.29 15.91
N ILE A 23 4.21 -0.27 15.01
CA ILE A 23 5.68 -0.30 15.15
C ILE A 23 6.24 1.12 15.17
N ASP A 24 5.85 1.97 14.22
CA ASP A 24 6.31 3.36 14.15
C ASP A 24 5.82 4.17 15.37
N GLY A 25 4.59 3.92 15.83
CA GLY A 25 4.03 4.56 17.03
C GLY A 25 4.80 4.19 18.30
N THR A 26 5.05 2.90 18.52
CA THR A 26 5.82 2.42 19.68
C THR A 26 7.26 2.94 19.67
N ARG A 27 7.93 2.95 18.50
CA ARG A 27 9.26 3.55 18.33
C ARG A 27 9.25 5.05 18.63
N SER A 28 8.22 5.77 18.14
CA SER A 28 8.11 7.20 18.35
C SER A 28 7.99 7.58 19.82
N ILE A 29 7.24 6.78 20.59
CA ILE A 29 7.11 6.95 22.05
C ILE A 29 8.45 6.66 22.73
N ALA A 30 9.13 5.57 22.35
CA ALA A 30 10.40 5.18 22.96
C ALA A 30 11.50 6.24 22.79
N VAL A 31 11.52 6.93 21.64
CA VAL A 31 12.52 7.96 21.31
C VAL A 31 12.02 9.38 21.63
N SER A 32 10.77 9.53 22.11
CA SER A 32 10.14 10.84 22.35
C SER A 32 10.15 11.78 21.13
N ALA A 33 10.11 11.23 19.93
CA ALA A 33 10.11 11.96 18.67
C ALA A 33 9.26 11.21 17.64
N VAL A 34 8.55 11.92 16.75
CA VAL A 34 7.78 11.28 15.70
C VAL A 34 8.72 10.65 14.68
N THR A 35 8.78 9.33 14.66
CA THR A 35 9.58 8.52 13.75
C THR A 35 8.68 7.63 12.93
N VAL A 36 8.74 7.77 11.61
CA VAL A 36 7.97 6.95 10.67
C VAL A 36 8.91 6.27 9.70
N THR A 37 8.57 5.05 9.31
CA THR A 37 9.35 4.28 8.35
C THR A 37 8.88 4.61 6.94
N ARG A 38 9.80 5.10 6.08
CA ARG A 38 9.47 5.37 4.66
C ARG A 38 9.30 4.07 3.89
N ALA A 39 8.44 4.08 2.88
CA ALA A 39 8.21 2.90 2.04
C ALA A 39 9.48 2.42 1.31
N GLY A 40 10.33 3.35 0.86
CA GLY A 40 11.63 3.05 0.27
C GLY A 40 12.58 2.35 1.23
N ASP A 41 12.68 2.83 2.47
CA ASP A 41 13.52 2.21 3.51
C ASP A 41 13.03 0.80 3.85
N ALA A 42 11.71 0.62 3.95
CA ALA A 42 11.11 -0.69 4.18
C ALA A 42 11.35 -1.67 3.02
N TRP A 43 11.20 -1.22 1.77
CA TRP A 43 11.49 -2.06 0.60
C TRP A 43 12.98 -2.38 0.51
N TYR A 44 13.85 -1.40 0.70
CA TYR A 44 15.30 -1.62 0.72
C TYR A 44 15.69 -2.65 1.78
N ALA A 45 15.12 -2.58 2.98
CA ALA A 45 15.36 -3.57 4.03
C ALA A 45 14.87 -4.98 3.67
N LEU A 46 13.79 -5.11 2.89
CA LEU A 46 13.26 -6.39 2.42
C LEU A 46 14.10 -6.99 1.28
N SER A 47 14.46 -6.17 0.29
CA SER A 47 15.23 -6.62 -0.87
C SER A 47 15.79 -5.41 -1.65
N PRO A 48 17.07 -5.07 -1.44
CA PRO A 48 17.75 -4.03 -2.22
C PRO A 48 17.82 -4.34 -3.72
N SER A 49 18.00 -5.63 -4.06
CA SER A 49 18.16 -6.08 -5.45
C SER A 49 16.90 -5.85 -6.27
N THR A 50 15.72 -6.10 -5.71
CA THR A 50 14.44 -5.86 -6.41
C THR A 50 14.18 -4.37 -6.59
N LEU A 51 14.52 -3.53 -5.61
CA LEU A 51 14.40 -2.08 -5.74
C LEU A 51 15.30 -1.55 -6.86
N ASN A 52 16.56 -1.96 -6.91
CA ASN A 52 17.49 -1.59 -7.97
C ASN A 52 17.05 -2.11 -9.34
N LEU A 53 16.49 -3.32 -9.40
CA LEU A 53 15.93 -3.87 -10.65
C LEU A 53 14.75 -3.02 -11.12
N VAL A 54 13.81 -2.69 -10.24
CA VAL A 54 12.65 -1.85 -10.60
C VAL A 54 13.10 -0.47 -11.04
N GLN A 55 14.08 0.13 -10.36
CA GLN A 55 14.69 1.38 -10.79
C GLN A 55 15.23 1.27 -12.22
N ALA A 56 16.17 0.35 -12.45
CA ALA A 56 16.83 0.19 -13.73
C ALA A 56 15.83 -0.16 -14.85
N ALA A 57 14.83 -1.00 -14.56
CA ALA A 57 13.80 -1.35 -15.52
C ALA A 57 12.90 -0.14 -15.85
N THR A 58 12.56 0.67 -14.86
CA THR A 58 11.72 1.86 -15.06
C THR A 58 12.45 2.91 -15.90
N GLU A 59 13.70 3.21 -15.53
CA GLU A 59 14.53 4.18 -16.25
C GLU A 59 14.82 3.73 -17.69
N ARG A 60 15.02 2.42 -17.90
CA ARG A 60 15.39 1.85 -19.22
C ARG A 60 14.21 1.61 -20.15
N TYR A 61 13.06 1.14 -19.63
CA TYR A 61 11.97 0.65 -20.46
C TYR A 61 10.71 1.52 -20.43
N ALA A 62 10.55 2.40 -19.44
CA ALA A 62 9.39 3.27 -19.34
C ALA A 62 9.77 4.74 -19.62
N ALA A 63 10.26 5.44 -18.61
CA ALA A 63 10.81 6.79 -18.75
C ALA A 63 11.55 7.18 -17.45
N PRO A 64 12.66 7.95 -17.53
CA PRO A 64 13.38 8.40 -16.35
C PRO A 64 12.51 9.18 -15.35
N TRP A 65 11.60 10.02 -15.84
CA TRP A 65 10.71 10.83 -15.00
C TRP A 65 9.69 10.00 -14.19
N LEU A 66 9.42 8.77 -14.64
CA LEU A 66 8.54 7.85 -13.92
C LEU A 66 9.21 7.32 -12.66
N TRP A 67 10.53 7.14 -12.70
CA TRP A 67 11.29 6.81 -11.51
C TRP A 67 11.40 8.04 -10.60
N ASP A 68 11.99 9.12 -11.09
CA ASP A 68 12.21 10.38 -10.35
C ASP A 68 11.66 11.56 -11.16
N PRO A 69 10.58 12.24 -10.72
CA PRO A 69 10.13 12.32 -9.32
C PRO A 69 9.04 11.32 -8.91
N MET A 70 8.41 10.58 -9.81
CA MET A 70 7.11 9.95 -9.49
C MET A 70 7.21 8.80 -8.47
N LEU A 71 7.94 7.73 -8.78
CA LEU A 71 8.09 6.58 -7.87
C LEU A 71 8.92 6.94 -6.64
N VAL A 72 9.97 7.75 -6.79
CA VAL A 72 10.78 8.24 -5.67
C VAL A 72 9.89 8.97 -4.65
N SER A 73 9.01 9.87 -5.10
CA SER A 73 8.06 10.56 -4.20
C SER A 73 7.13 9.57 -3.47
N LEU A 74 6.68 8.52 -4.16
CA LEU A 74 5.88 7.46 -3.55
C LEU A 74 6.66 6.66 -2.50
N LEU A 75 7.96 6.41 -2.74
CA LEU A 75 8.84 5.73 -1.78
C LEU A 75 9.14 6.58 -0.53
N PHE A 76 9.02 7.91 -0.62
CA PHE A 76 9.15 8.80 0.54
C PHE A 76 7.93 8.80 1.47
N VAL A 77 6.78 8.29 1.01
CA VAL A 77 5.56 8.18 1.83
C VAL A 77 5.78 7.17 2.97
N PRO A 78 5.24 7.41 4.18
CA PRO A 78 5.29 6.42 5.25
C PRO A 78 4.65 5.09 4.83
N VAL A 79 5.31 3.97 5.16
CA VAL A 79 4.90 2.65 4.70
C VAL A 79 3.48 2.28 5.16
N PHE A 80 3.08 2.70 6.37
CA PHE A 80 1.73 2.46 6.88
C PHE A 80 0.66 3.20 6.07
N VAL A 81 0.94 4.41 5.57
CA VAL A 81 0.03 5.17 4.71
C VAL A 81 -0.09 4.50 3.37
N LEU A 82 1.04 4.06 2.79
CA LEU A 82 1.05 3.42 1.47
C LEU A 82 0.28 2.09 1.51
N LEU A 83 0.58 1.22 2.48
CA LEU A 83 -0.10 -0.07 2.64
C LEU A 83 -1.56 0.10 3.07
N GLY A 84 -1.83 0.98 4.03
CA GLY A 84 -3.18 1.24 4.52
C GLY A 84 -4.08 1.86 3.44
N GLY A 85 -3.55 2.84 2.70
CA GLY A 85 -4.25 3.47 1.58
C GLY A 85 -4.52 2.49 0.44
N ALA A 86 -3.50 1.73 0.00
CA ALA A 86 -3.67 0.72 -1.04
C ALA A 86 -4.66 -0.38 -0.61
N GLY A 87 -4.54 -0.88 0.63
CA GLY A 87 -5.45 -1.88 1.19
C GLY A 87 -6.89 -1.38 1.25
N PHE A 88 -7.09 -0.16 1.73
CA PHE A 88 -8.41 0.48 1.77
C PHE A 88 -9.02 0.64 0.37
N LEU A 89 -8.25 1.12 -0.61
CA LEU A 89 -8.70 1.28 -1.99
C LEU A 89 -9.12 -0.05 -2.61
N LEU A 90 -8.33 -1.12 -2.41
CA LEU A 90 -8.69 -2.46 -2.90
C LEU A 90 -9.99 -2.98 -2.26
N LEU A 91 -10.18 -2.73 -0.95
CA LEU A 91 -11.41 -3.12 -0.27
C LEU A 91 -12.61 -2.36 -0.84
N VAL A 92 -12.49 -1.06 -1.12
CA VAL A 92 -13.55 -0.24 -1.71
C VAL A 92 -13.90 -0.73 -3.12
N ILE A 93 -12.90 -0.96 -3.99
CA ILE A 93 -13.10 -1.48 -5.35
C ILE A 93 -13.71 -2.89 -5.32
N GLY A 94 -13.33 -3.70 -4.33
CA GLY A 94 -13.85 -5.05 -4.15
C GLY A 94 -15.28 -5.14 -3.59
N ARG A 95 -15.90 -4.02 -3.17
CA ARG A 95 -17.27 -4.01 -2.62
C ARG A 95 -18.29 -4.44 -3.68
N GLN A 96 -19.34 -5.13 -3.23
CA GLN A 96 -20.53 -5.35 -4.04
C GLN A 96 -21.44 -4.12 -3.90
N PRO A 97 -22.03 -3.61 -5.00
CA PRO A 97 -23.06 -2.58 -4.90
C PRO A 97 -24.18 -3.07 -3.97
N ALA A 98 -24.63 -2.21 -3.06
CA ALA A 98 -25.79 -2.54 -2.23
C ALA A 98 -26.99 -2.79 -3.15
N THR A 99 -27.70 -3.90 -2.94
CA THR A 99 -28.97 -4.16 -3.62
C THR A 99 -29.94 -3.02 -3.29
N PRO A 100 -30.61 -2.41 -4.28
CA PRO A 100 -31.59 -1.36 -4.04
C PRO A 100 -32.68 -1.84 -3.07
N ILE A 101 -33.08 -0.97 -2.15
CA ILE A 101 -34.14 -1.26 -1.17
C ILE A 101 -35.45 -1.40 -1.96
N GLY A 102 -36.10 -2.57 -1.90
CA GLY A 102 -37.36 -2.87 -2.61
C GLY A 102 -37.29 -3.95 -3.68
N TRP A 103 -36.16 -4.65 -3.84
CA TRP A 103 -36.04 -5.75 -4.80
C TRP A 103 -36.81 -7.01 -4.32
N SER A 104 -37.90 -7.36 -5.02
CA SER A 104 -38.57 -8.67 -4.94
C SER A 104 -38.05 -9.57 -6.07
N SER A 105 -37.49 -10.74 -5.77
CA SER A 105 -37.12 -11.75 -6.78
C SER A 105 -38.33 -12.58 -7.26
N ARG A 106 -39.53 -12.18 -6.85
CA ARG A 106 -40.79 -12.86 -7.09
C ARG A 106 -41.65 -11.95 -7.95
N ASP A 107 -41.36 -11.91 -9.24
CA ASP A 107 -42.24 -11.49 -10.33
C ASP A 107 -41.81 -12.24 -11.60
#